data_AF-A0A182KCM1-F1
#
_entry.id   AF-A0A182KCM1-F1
#
_cell.length_a   1.000
_cell.length_b   1.000
_cell.length_c   1.000
_cell.angle_alpha   90.00
_cell.angle_beta   90.00
_cell.angle_gamma   90.00
#
_symmetry.space_group_name_H-M   'P 1'
#
loop_
_entity.id
_entity.type
_entity.pdbx_description
1 polymer ?
#
loop_
_entity_poly.entity_id
_entity_poly.type
_entity_poly.pdbx_seq_one_letter_code
_entity_poly.pdbx_strand_id
1 'polypeptide(L)'
;MASGRSTLAESLRELYQFSVVDYCMFGAMLILSAACGIYFGFFKRNKGGDTATPESSSSDDESAHRTVTNAGSKRTKTTFGSSTMDEYLLGSRKLKAFPVAMSLVAGYISGVTILGTPAEIYNFGTQYWLIVIPILLMGVAVCTVYLPVFCSLKLNSSYEYLELRFNSSVRSIASVMFVIDEVLIKDILLLFLPMIIYVPALAFNQVTGFNLYVIGAIVCVVCIFYTLLGGIKAVVFTDAWQVVVMFISVVVV
;
A
#
# COMPACT_ATOMS: atom_id res chain seq x y z
N MET A 1 -2.07 -32.61 42.53
CA MET A 1 -1.39 -31.56 41.74
C MET A 1 -1.64 -31.61 40.23
N ALA A 2 -2.21 -32.69 39.65
CA ALA A 2 -2.51 -32.75 38.20
C ALA A 2 -3.80 -32.01 37.77
N SER A 3 -4.79 -31.89 38.66
CA SER A 3 -6.12 -31.31 38.34
C SER A 3 -6.14 -29.81 38.10
N GLY A 4 -5.10 -29.06 38.54
CA GLY A 4 -4.98 -27.61 38.35
C GLY A 4 -4.31 -27.19 37.04
N ARG A 5 -3.50 -28.08 36.43
CA ARG A 5 -2.86 -27.85 35.13
C ARG A 5 -3.81 -28.14 33.96
N SER A 6 -4.74 -29.09 34.12
CA SER A 6 -5.77 -29.36 33.12
C SER A 6 -6.81 -28.24 33.06
N THR A 7 -7.26 -27.73 34.21
CA THR A 7 -8.19 -26.60 34.29
C THR A 7 -7.57 -25.30 33.79
N LEU A 8 -6.30 -25.00 34.09
CA LEU A 8 -5.63 -23.85 33.47
C LEU A 8 -5.44 -24.03 31.96
N ALA A 9 -5.10 -25.22 31.46
CA ALA A 9 -5.00 -25.47 30.03
C ALA A 9 -6.35 -25.43 29.31
N GLU A 10 -7.45 -25.83 29.99
CA GLU A 10 -8.82 -25.72 29.50
C GLU A 10 -9.34 -24.28 29.56
N SER A 11 -9.06 -23.53 30.63
CA SER A 11 -9.37 -22.10 30.72
C SER A 11 -8.52 -21.27 29.75
N LEU A 12 -7.28 -21.67 29.46
CA LEU A 12 -6.47 -21.09 28.39
C LEU A 12 -6.96 -21.51 27.01
N ARG A 13 -7.57 -22.69 26.83
CA ARG A 13 -8.25 -23.08 25.58
C ARG A 13 -9.56 -22.32 25.38
N GLU A 14 -10.31 -22.03 26.44
CA GLU A 14 -11.53 -21.20 26.37
C GLU A 14 -11.22 -19.71 26.17
N LEU A 15 -10.17 -19.16 26.81
CA LEU A 15 -9.68 -17.80 26.54
C LEU A 15 -9.07 -17.64 25.14
N TYR A 16 -8.72 -18.75 24.49
CA TYR A 16 -8.12 -18.81 23.16
C TYR A 16 -9.01 -19.54 22.14
N GLN A 17 -10.33 -19.65 22.41
CA GLN A 17 -11.30 -19.98 21.37
C GLN A 17 -11.61 -18.70 20.59
N PHE A 18 -10.82 -18.49 19.54
CA PHE A 18 -11.14 -17.55 18.47
C PHE A 18 -12.60 -17.74 18.02
N SER A 19 -13.33 -16.63 17.92
CA SER A 19 -14.79 -16.61 17.80
C SER A 19 -15.23 -16.72 16.33
N VAL A 20 -16.49 -17.10 16.08
CA VAL A 20 -17.11 -17.07 14.74
C VAL A 20 -16.93 -15.70 14.06
N VAL A 21 -16.82 -14.65 14.86
CA VAL A 21 -16.56 -13.27 14.45
C VAL A 21 -15.25 -13.13 13.68
N ASP A 22 -14.18 -13.79 14.12
CA ASP A 22 -12.86 -13.67 13.51
C ASP A 22 -12.81 -14.33 12.13
N TYR A 23 -13.54 -15.44 11.97
CA TYR A 23 -13.73 -16.11 10.68
C TYR A 23 -14.51 -15.25 9.70
N CYS A 24 -15.62 -14.67 10.16
CA CYS A 24 -16.42 -13.75 9.35
C CYS A 24 -15.59 -12.54 8.94
N MET A 25 -14.76 -11.98 9.83
CA MET A 25 -13.89 -10.85 9.53
C MET A 25 -12.79 -11.21 8.53
N PHE A 26 -12.08 -12.32 8.74
CA PHE A 26 -11.01 -12.76 7.83
C PHE A 26 -11.56 -13.11 6.44
N GLY A 27 -12.66 -13.86 6.39
CA GLY A 27 -13.35 -14.19 5.14
C GLY A 27 -13.90 -12.96 4.42
N ALA A 28 -14.56 -12.05 5.15
CA ALA A 28 -15.06 -10.79 4.59
C ALA A 28 -13.92 -9.91 4.07
N MET A 29 -12.78 -9.85 4.77
CA MET A 29 -11.61 -9.10 4.33
C MET A 29 -11.04 -9.67 3.03
N LEU A 30 -10.87 -10.99 2.92
CA LEU A 30 -10.40 -11.62 1.68
C LEU A 30 -11.37 -11.40 0.52
N ILE A 31 -12.68 -11.52 0.77
CA ILE A 31 -13.72 -11.31 -0.25
C ILE A 31 -13.75 -9.84 -0.68
N LEU A 32 -13.67 -8.88 0.26
CA LEU A 32 -13.62 -7.45 -0.05
C LEU A 32 -12.37 -7.07 -0.85
N SER A 33 -11.20 -7.61 -0.47
CA SER A 33 -9.95 -7.36 -1.19
C SER A 33 -9.97 -7.96 -2.61
N ALA A 34 -10.47 -9.19 -2.76
CA ALA A 34 -10.65 -9.81 -4.06
C ALA A 34 -11.69 -9.07 -4.93
N ALA A 35 -12.83 -8.67 -4.34
CA ALA A 35 -13.87 -7.91 -5.03
C ALA A 35 -13.38 -6.52 -5.46
N CYS A 36 -12.60 -5.83 -4.63
CA CYS A 36 -12.00 -4.54 -4.99
C CYS A 36 -10.96 -4.69 -6.12
N GLY A 37 -10.10 -5.71 -6.06
CA GLY A 37 -9.15 -6.01 -7.12
C GLY A 37 -9.84 -6.29 -8.46
N ILE A 38 -10.90 -7.12 -8.45
CA ILE A 38 -11.70 -7.42 -9.64
C ILE A 38 -12.47 -6.20 -10.13
N TYR A 39 -13.07 -5.42 -9.23
CA TYR A 39 -13.82 -4.21 -9.58
C TYR A 39 -12.94 -3.18 -10.30
N PHE A 40 -11.73 -2.92 -9.79
CA PHE A 40 -10.82 -1.99 -10.44
C PHE A 40 -10.14 -2.58 -11.69
N GLY A 41 -9.83 -3.88 -11.70
CA GLY A 41 -9.22 -4.56 -12.85
C GLY A 41 -10.15 -4.71 -14.06
N PHE A 42 -11.41 -5.12 -13.84
CA PHE A 42 -12.39 -5.35 -14.91
C PHE A 42 -13.35 -4.18 -15.13
N PHE A 43 -13.95 -3.65 -14.06
CA PHE A 43 -15.08 -2.71 -14.19
C PHE A 43 -14.63 -1.30 -14.61
N LYS A 44 -13.44 -0.86 -14.18
CA LYS A 44 -12.87 0.43 -14.62
C LYS A 44 -12.26 0.36 -16.01
N ARG A 45 -11.70 -0.78 -16.41
CA ARG A 45 -11.24 -1.04 -17.78
C ARG A 45 -12.40 -0.99 -18.79
N ASN A 46 -13.60 -1.43 -18.39
CA ASN A 46 -14.81 -1.32 -19.21
C ASN A 46 -15.36 0.12 -19.31
N LYS A 47 -15.22 0.95 -18.27
CA LYS A 47 -15.66 2.36 -18.31
C LYS A 47 -14.67 3.31 -19.01
N GLY A 48 -13.42 2.89 -19.21
CA GLY A 48 -12.40 3.65 -19.93
C GLY A 48 -12.51 3.59 -21.46
N GLY A 49 -13.40 2.75 -22.01
CA GLY A 49 -13.68 2.67 -23.44
C GLY A 49 -14.61 3.77 -23.97
N ASP A 50 -15.46 4.36 -23.13
CA ASP A 50 -16.64 5.15 -23.56
C ASP A 50 -16.65 6.60 -23.07
N THR A 51 -15.51 7.22 -22.76
CA THR A 51 -15.50 8.66 -22.46
C THR A 51 -14.28 9.34 -23.06
N ALA A 52 -14.21 9.30 -24.39
CA ALA A 52 -13.65 10.42 -25.14
C ALA A 52 -14.72 11.54 -25.16
N THR A 53 -14.44 12.67 -24.53
CA THR A 53 -15.27 13.88 -24.63
C THR A 53 -14.33 15.07 -24.76
N PRO A 54 -14.64 16.04 -25.65
CA PRO A 54 -13.64 16.75 -26.44
C PRO A 54 -13.08 17.97 -25.74
N GLU A 55 -12.01 18.47 -26.37
CA GLU A 55 -11.34 19.75 -26.20
C GLU A 55 -12.19 20.90 -25.63
N SER A 56 -11.58 21.67 -24.73
CA SER A 56 -11.87 23.10 -24.61
C SER A 56 -10.54 23.84 -24.39
N SER A 57 -10.03 24.37 -25.50
CA SER A 57 -9.00 25.39 -25.62
C SER A 57 -9.51 26.77 -25.18
N SER A 58 -8.66 27.53 -24.49
CA SER A 58 -8.67 29.02 -24.44
C SER A 58 -7.32 29.46 -23.82
N SER A 59 -6.32 29.87 -24.61
CA SER A 59 -6.01 31.26 -25.07
C SER A 59 -5.54 32.18 -23.93
N ASP A 60 -4.48 32.99 -23.98
CA ASP A 60 -3.42 33.35 -24.93
C ASP A 60 -2.31 34.09 -24.12
N ASP A 61 -1.10 34.22 -24.69
CA ASP A 61 -0.10 35.32 -24.57
C ASP A 61 1.32 34.75 -24.85
N GLU A 62 1.73 34.67 -26.11
CA GLU A 62 2.44 35.68 -26.89
C GLU A 62 3.97 35.74 -26.62
N SER A 63 4.73 35.11 -27.52
CA SER A 63 6.04 35.63 -27.96
C SER A 63 6.39 35.04 -29.33
N ALA A 64 6.61 35.96 -30.26
CA ALA A 64 6.84 35.73 -31.68
C ALA A 64 8.20 35.05 -31.97
N HIS A 65 8.26 34.20 -33.01
CA HIS A 65 9.20 34.33 -34.14
C HIS A 65 9.14 33.14 -35.16
N ARG A 66 8.78 33.50 -36.40
CA ARG A 66 9.06 32.91 -37.73
C ARG A 66 8.66 31.46 -38.10
N THR A 67 7.68 31.44 -39.00
CA THR A 67 7.44 30.64 -40.21
C THR A 67 8.65 29.93 -40.82
N VAL A 68 8.54 28.64 -41.19
CA VAL A 68 8.54 28.11 -42.58
C VAL A 68 7.97 26.68 -42.58
N THR A 69 7.09 26.46 -43.56
CA THR A 69 6.37 25.26 -44.00
C THR A 69 7.24 24.01 -44.22
N ASN A 70 6.77 22.84 -43.76
CA ASN A 70 6.70 21.67 -44.64
C ASN A 70 5.73 20.59 -44.14
N ALA A 71 5.10 19.94 -45.10
CA ALA A 71 3.96 19.06 -44.97
C ALA A 71 4.28 17.71 -44.30
N GLY A 72 3.29 17.19 -43.57
CA GLY A 72 2.90 15.78 -43.70
C GLY A 72 3.79 14.72 -43.07
N SER A 73 3.89 14.70 -41.74
CA SER A 73 3.96 13.42 -41.01
C SER A 73 3.32 13.57 -39.64
N LYS A 74 1.99 13.41 -39.58
CA LYS A 74 1.31 13.12 -38.31
C LYS A 74 1.77 11.74 -37.87
N ARG A 75 2.88 11.69 -37.14
CA ARG A 75 3.29 10.50 -36.39
C ARG A 75 2.33 10.40 -35.21
N THR A 76 1.17 9.78 -35.45
CA THR A 76 0.27 9.30 -34.40
C THR A 76 1.09 8.38 -33.51
N LYS A 77 1.55 8.90 -32.38
CA LYS A 77 2.21 8.11 -31.34
C LYS A 77 1.11 7.31 -30.67
N THR A 78 0.69 6.21 -31.29
CA THR A 78 -0.15 5.19 -30.67
C THR A 78 0.67 4.49 -29.59
N THR A 79 0.87 5.16 -28.45
CA THR A 79 1.57 4.59 -27.31
C THR A 79 0.57 3.75 -26.52
N PHE A 80 0.24 2.57 -27.06
CA PHE A 80 -0.70 1.57 -26.52
C PHE A 80 -0.22 0.91 -25.19
N GLY A 81 0.65 1.60 -24.44
CA GLY A 81 1.24 1.12 -23.19
C GLY A 81 1.53 2.21 -22.17
N SER A 82 1.81 3.46 -22.58
CA SER A 82 2.09 4.55 -21.63
C SER A 82 0.86 4.91 -20.81
N SER A 83 -0.31 5.08 -21.44
CA SER A 83 -1.55 5.40 -20.72
C SER A 83 -1.96 4.31 -19.73
N THR A 84 -1.71 3.03 -20.06
CA THR A 84 -1.98 1.89 -19.18
C THR A 84 -0.96 1.77 -18.05
N MET A 85 0.33 2.02 -18.30
CA MET A 85 1.36 2.01 -17.26
C MET A 85 1.25 3.22 -16.32
N ASP A 86 0.93 4.40 -16.86
CA ASP A 86 0.66 5.60 -16.07
C ASP A 86 -0.63 5.42 -15.23
N GLU A 87 -1.64 4.74 -15.76
CA GLU A 87 -2.83 4.37 -15.00
C GLU A 87 -2.54 3.35 -13.88
N TYR A 88 -1.69 2.37 -14.16
CA TYR A 88 -1.30 1.32 -13.22
C TYR A 88 -0.37 1.82 -12.11
N LEU A 89 0.62 2.66 -12.44
CA LEU A 89 1.64 3.17 -11.52
C LEU A 89 1.23 4.47 -10.81
N LEU A 90 0.54 5.38 -11.50
CA LEU A 90 0.24 6.73 -10.98
C LEU A 90 -1.23 6.92 -10.62
N GLY A 91 -2.05 5.89 -10.80
CA GLY A 91 -3.46 5.98 -10.44
C GLY A 91 -4.21 7.06 -11.24
N SER A 92 -3.79 7.39 -12.47
CA SER A 92 -4.35 8.48 -13.30
C SER A 92 -4.30 9.89 -12.68
N ARG A 93 -3.52 10.13 -11.61
CA ARG A 93 -3.39 11.43 -10.90
C ARG A 93 -4.71 12.09 -10.43
N LYS A 94 -5.85 11.41 -10.59
CA LYS A 94 -7.21 11.84 -10.18
C LYS A 94 -7.69 11.14 -8.90
N LEU A 95 -6.79 10.46 -8.18
CA LEU A 95 -7.13 9.86 -6.90
C LEU A 95 -7.36 10.96 -5.87
N LYS A 96 -8.46 10.87 -5.12
CA LYS A 96 -8.73 11.78 -4.01
C LYS A 96 -7.55 11.70 -3.02
N ALA A 97 -7.08 12.85 -2.53
CA ALA A 97 -5.93 12.91 -1.62
C ALA A 97 -6.16 12.12 -0.33
N PHE A 98 -7.42 12.02 0.12
CA PHE A 98 -7.78 11.34 1.36
C PHE A 98 -7.52 9.81 1.32
N PRO A 99 -8.04 9.01 0.36
CA PRO A 99 -7.67 7.60 0.22
C PRO A 99 -6.17 7.35 0.05
N VAL A 100 -5.48 8.22 -0.68
CA VAL A 100 -4.02 8.09 -0.90
C VAL A 100 -3.27 8.29 0.42
N ALA A 101 -3.62 9.33 1.19
CA ALA A 101 -3.03 9.56 2.50
C ALA A 101 -3.31 8.38 3.45
N MET A 102 -4.53 7.84 3.45
CA MET A 102 -4.90 6.67 4.25
C MET A 102 -4.08 5.44 3.88
N SER A 103 -3.84 5.17 2.60
CA SER A 103 -3.00 4.05 2.16
C SER A 103 -1.51 4.27 2.48
N LEU A 104 -1.01 5.50 2.39
CA LEU A 104 0.35 5.80 2.85
C LEU A 104 0.49 5.50 4.35
N VAL A 105 -0.49 5.92 5.16
CA VAL A 105 -0.54 5.58 6.59
C VAL A 105 -0.67 4.06 6.80
N ALA A 106 -1.48 3.37 6.00
CA ALA A 106 -1.60 1.90 6.03
C ALA A 106 -0.26 1.21 5.81
N GLY A 107 0.51 1.66 4.81
CA GLY A 107 1.84 1.10 4.52
C GLY A 107 2.84 1.32 5.64
N TYR A 108 2.71 2.40 6.41
CA TYR A 108 3.54 2.63 7.60
C TYR A 108 3.10 1.79 8.82
N ILE A 109 1.80 1.53 8.97
CA ILE A 109 1.25 0.78 10.10
C ILE A 109 1.16 -0.71 9.72
N SER A 110 2.26 -1.43 9.92
CA SER A 110 2.26 -2.90 9.79
C SER A 110 1.60 -3.57 11.01
N GLY A 111 1.00 -4.75 10.80
CA GLY A 111 0.48 -5.59 11.90
C GLY A 111 1.55 -5.96 12.93
N VAL A 112 2.81 -6.00 12.51
CA VAL A 112 3.97 -6.17 13.40
C VAL A 112 4.08 -5.04 14.41
N THR A 113 3.85 -3.78 14.00
CA THR A 113 3.91 -2.62 14.89
C THR A 113 2.76 -2.67 15.90
N ILE A 114 1.56 -3.08 15.49
CA ILE A 114 0.40 -3.16 16.40
C ILE A 114 0.59 -4.23 17.48
N LEU A 115 1.23 -5.36 17.16
CA LEU A 115 1.55 -6.38 18.16
C LEU A 115 2.82 -6.04 18.95
N GLY A 116 3.79 -5.41 18.30
CA GLY A 116 5.10 -5.08 18.87
C GLY A 116 5.06 -3.89 19.83
N THR A 117 4.32 -2.82 19.52
CA THR A 117 4.27 -1.61 20.34
C THR A 117 3.71 -1.85 21.75
N PRO A 118 2.58 -2.57 21.94
CA PRO A 118 2.09 -2.90 23.29
C PRO A 118 3.06 -3.81 24.04
N ALA A 119 3.69 -4.78 23.36
CA ALA A 119 4.68 -5.66 23.97
C ALA A 119 5.92 -4.88 24.44
N GLU A 120 6.38 -3.91 23.66
CA GLU A 120 7.49 -3.04 24.02
C GLU A 120 7.13 -2.16 25.23
N ILE A 121 5.95 -1.52 25.20
CA ILE A 121 5.49 -0.67 26.30
C ILE A 121 5.30 -1.49 27.60
N TYR A 122 4.82 -2.73 27.48
CA TYR A 122 4.63 -3.62 28.62
C TYR A 122 5.96 -4.03 29.28
N ASN A 123 7.00 -4.29 28.48
CA ASN A 123 8.30 -4.75 28.99
C ASN A 123 9.23 -3.60 29.40
N PHE A 124 9.26 -2.50 28.64
CA PHE A 124 10.24 -1.42 28.78
C PHE A 124 9.62 -0.09 29.27
N GLY A 125 8.30 -0.03 29.47
CA GLY A 125 7.59 1.11 30.05
C GLY A 125 7.15 2.18 29.03
N THR A 126 6.70 3.32 29.54
CA THR A 126 6.05 4.38 28.74
C THR A 126 6.99 5.23 27.88
N GLN A 127 8.30 4.91 27.85
CA GLN A 127 9.30 5.68 27.10
C GLN A 127 9.01 5.69 25.59
N TYR A 128 8.41 4.62 25.06
CA TYR A 128 8.05 4.51 23.64
C TYR A 128 7.12 5.65 23.17
N TRP A 129 6.32 6.25 24.06
CA TRP A 129 5.42 7.37 23.74
C TRP A 129 6.14 8.59 23.15
N LEU A 130 7.43 8.76 23.44
CA LEU A 130 8.24 9.87 22.90
C LEU A 130 8.37 9.83 21.37
N ILE A 131 8.07 8.70 20.72
CA ILE A 131 8.11 8.58 19.25
C ILE A 131 7.07 9.45 18.54
N VAL A 132 6.00 9.88 19.23
CA VAL A 132 4.95 10.73 18.65
C VAL A 132 5.52 12.11 18.26
N ILE A 133 6.44 12.65 19.06
CA ILE A 133 7.04 13.98 18.84
C ILE A 133 7.80 14.04 17.50
N PRO A 134 8.77 13.16 17.19
CA PRO A 134 9.47 13.18 15.90
C PRO A 134 8.55 12.85 14.72
N ILE A 135 7.52 12.01 14.90
CA ILE A 135 6.53 11.74 13.84
C ILE A 135 5.78 13.02 13.46
N LEU A 136 5.32 13.80 14.44
CA LEU A 136 4.64 15.07 14.18
C LEU A 136 5.57 16.09 13.51
N LEU A 137 6.82 16.20 13.99
CA LEU A 137 7.80 17.12 13.42
C LEU A 137 8.15 16.75 11.97
N MET A 138 8.31 15.46 11.70
CA MET A 138 8.52 14.95 10.33
C MET A 138 7.31 15.24 9.44
N GLY A 139 6.09 15.05 9.93
CA GLY A 139 4.85 15.38 9.21
C GLY A 139 4.79 16.85 8.78
N VAL A 140 5.12 17.77 9.69
CA VAL A 140 5.19 19.21 9.40
C VAL A 140 6.26 19.51 8.35
N ALA A 141 7.46 18.93 8.48
CA ALA A 141 8.54 19.12 7.50
C ALA A 141 8.15 18.62 6.10
N VAL A 142 7.51 17.44 6.02
CA VAL A 142 7.04 16.87 4.74
C VAL A 142 5.99 17.76 4.09
N CYS A 143 5.01 18.24 4.84
CA CYS A 143 3.93 19.07 4.29
C CYS A 143 4.41 20.44 3.82
N THR A 144 5.37 21.05 4.52
CA THR A 144 5.83 22.42 4.25
C THR A 144 6.95 22.49 3.21
N VAL A 145 7.89 21.54 3.22
CA VAL A 145 9.09 21.59 2.36
C VAL A 145 8.97 20.61 1.19
N TYR A 146 8.72 19.33 1.48
CA TYR A 146 8.82 18.29 0.46
C TYR A 146 7.61 18.27 -0.48
N LEU A 147 6.39 18.31 0.07
CA LEU A 147 5.15 18.23 -0.70
C LEU A 147 5.03 19.31 -1.80
N PRO A 148 5.25 20.61 -1.54
CA PRO A 148 5.14 21.62 -2.60
C PRO A 148 6.18 21.45 -3.70
N VAL A 149 7.40 20.99 -3.36
CA VAL A 149 8.48 20.75 -4.34
C VAL A 149 8.11 19.59 -5.26
N PHE A 150 7.69 18.45 -4.70
CA PHE A 150 7.32 17.28 -5.49
C PHE A 150 6.06 17.50 -6.34
N CYS A 151 5.05 18.21 -5.81
CA CYS A 151 3.85 18.54 -6.57
C CYS A 151 4.14 19.51 -7.72
N SER A 152 5.06 20.47 -7.55
CA SER A 152 5.39 21.45 -8.59
C SER A 152 6.16 20.81 -9.76
N LEU A 153 7.06 19.87 -9.48
CA LEU A 153 7.88 19.21 -10.51
C LEU A 153 7.14 18.07 -11.24
N LYS A 154 5.96 17.62 -10.76
CA LYS A 154 5.11 16.58 -11.40
C LYS A 154 5.87 15.30 -11.79
N LEU A 155 6.86 14.92 -10.98
CA LEU A 155 7.73 13.77 -11.20
C LEU A 155 6.95 12.46 -11.05
N ASN A 156 7.35 11.44 -11.80
CA ASN A 156 6.74 10.12 -11.70
C ASN A 156 7.42 9.24 -10.65
N SER A 157 8.66 9.56 -10.28
CA SER A 157 9.41 8.86 -9.24
C SER A 157 10.16 9.84 -8.36
N SER A 158 10.21 9.59 -7.05
CA SER A 158 10.98 10.40 -6.10
C SER A 158 12.48 10.48 -6.47
N TYR A 159 13.03 9.46 -7.15
CA TYR A 159 14.44 9.44 -7.57
C TYR A 159 14.73 10.32 -8.80
N GLU A 160 13.71 10.69 -9.56
CA GLU A 160 13.85 11.61 -10.70
C GLU A 160 14.26 13.01 -10.20
N TYR A 161 13.85 13.37 -8.97
CA TYR A 161 14.28 14.60 -8.32
C TYR A 161 15.79 14.63 -8.09
N LEU A 162 16.37 13.49 -7.67
CA LEU A 162 17.82 13.37 -7.44
C LEU A 162 18.61 13.51 -8.75
N GLU A 163 18.05 13.04 -9.87
CA GLU A 163 18.68 13.22 -11.18
C GLU A 163 18.67 14.70 -11.61
N LEU A 164 17.55 15.39 -11.44
CA LEU A 164 17.44 16.82 -11.80
C LEU A 164 18.35 17.71 -10.95
N ARG A 165 18.56 17.36 -9.67
CA ARG A 165 19.37 18.16 -8.75
C ARG A 165 20.86 17.84 -8.79
N PHE A 166 21.22 16.56 -8.95
CA PHE A 166 22.60 16.10 -8.91
C PHE A 166 23.05 15.61 -10.28
N ASN A 167 22.78 14.33 -10.61
CA ASN A 167 23.15 13.67 -11.86
C ASN A 167 22.47 12.29 -11.94
N SER A 168 22.41 11.70 -13.14
CA SER A 168 21.83 10.38 -13.40
C SER A 168 22.52 9.24 -12.60
N SER A 169 23.83 9.34 -12.35
CA SER A 169 24.56 8.37 -11.52
C SER A 169 24.04 8.30 -10.08
N VAL A 170 23.66 9.44 -9.49
CA VAL A 170 23.12 9.50 -8.12
C VAL A 170 21.74 8.86 -8.07
N ARG A 171 20.90 9.04 -9.11
CA ARG A 171 19.61 8.37 -9.24
C ARG A 171 19.79 6.85 -9.25
N SER A 172 20.72 6.33 -10.05
CA SER A 172 20.98 4.89 -10.11
C SER A 172 21.43 4.35 -8.75
N ILE A 173 22.41 5.01 -8.10
CA ILE A 173 22.90 4.57 -6.79
C ILE A 173 21.77 4.59 -5.74
N ALA A 174 21.01 5.68 -5.66
CA ALA A 174 19.92 5.81 -4.68
C ALA A 174 18.83 4.76 -4.89
N SER A 175 18.43 4.51 -6.15
CA SER A 175 17.44 3.49 -6.47
C SER A 175 17.93 2.07 -6.12
N VAL A 176 19.20 1.76 -6.39
CA VAL A 176 19.80 0.47 -6.06
C VAL A 176 19.92 0.29 -4.55
N MET A 177 20.36 1.31 -3.81
CA MET A 177 20.43 1.26 -2.35
C MET A 177 19.05 1.03 -1.72
N PHE A 178 18.00 1.65 -2.26
CA PHE A 178 16.63 1.42 -1.80
C PHE A 178 16.16 -0.01 -2.08
N VAL A 179 16.37 -0.52 -3.29
CA VAL A 179 16.00 -1.91 -3.63
C VAL A 179 16.76 -2.90 -2.75
N ILE A 180 18.04 -2.64 -2.45
CA ILE A 180 18.82 -3.46 -1.52
C ILE A 180 18.23 -3.40 -0.11
N ASP A 181 17.90 -2.23 0.41
CA ASP A 181 17.35 -2.10 1.77
C ASP A 181 15.99 -2.79 1.91
N GLU A 182 15.06 -2.52 0.98
CA GLU A 182 13.71 -3.09 1.03
C GLU A 182 13.71 -4.59 0.67
N VAL A 183 14.26 -4.98 -0.48
CA VAL A 183 14.14 -6.37 -0.97
C VAL A 183 15.18 -7.28 -0.32
N LEU A 184 16.45 -6.88 -0.28
CA LEU A 184 17.51 -7.78 0.21
C LEU A 184 17.56 -7.81 1.73
N ILE A 185 17.55 -6.64 2.38
CA ILE A 185 17.72 -6.57 3.84
C ILE A 185 16.40 -6.86 4.54
N LYS A 186 15.32 -6.11 4.26
CA LYS A 186 14.05 -6.30 4.98
C LYS A 186 13.30 -7.56 4.57
N ASP A 187 13.09 -7.79 3.27
CA ASP A 187 12.26 -8.91 2.84
C ASP A 187 12.99 -10.26 2.92
N ILE A 188 14.22 -10.34 2.42
CA ILE A 188 14.98 -11.60 2.35
C ILE A 188 15.73 -11.89 3.65
N LEU A 189 16.56 -10.95 4.14
CA LEU A 189 17.42 -11.20 5.29
C LEU A 189 16.66 -11.16 6.63
N LEU A 190 15.79 -10.18 6.82
CA LEU A 190 14.96 -10.04 8.04
C LEU A 190 13.65 -10.83 7.96
N LEU A 191 13.34 -11.46 6.82
CA LEU A 191 12.15 -12.28 6.61
C LEU A 191 10.84 -11.53 6.95
N PHE A 192 10.81 -10.22 6.73
CA PHE A 192 9.69 -9.38 7.16
C PHE A 192 8.41 -9.71 6.39
N LEU A 193 8.50 -9.85 5.05
CA LEU A 193 7.36 -10.21 4.20
C LEU A 193 6.80 -11.62 4.51
N PRO A 194 7.60 -12.69 4.62
CA PRO A 194 7.12 -13.99 5.08
C PRO A 194 6.47 -13.94 6.47
N MET A 195 7.02 -13.15 7.41
CA MET A 195 6.48 -13.03 8.75
C MET A 195 5.09 -12.39 8.75
N ILE A 196 4.88 -11.35 7.94
CA ILE A 196 3.56 -10.70 7.78
C ILE A 196 2.50 -11.68 7.25
N ILE A 197 2.87 -12.61 6.36
CA ILE A 197 1.95 -13.62 5.82
C ILE A 197 1.75 -14.76 6.82
N TYR A 198 2.78 -15.09 7.59
CA TYR A 198 2.76 -16.16 8.57
C TYR A 198 1.85 -15.88 9.76
N VAL A 199 1.85 -14.65 10.30
CA VAL A 199 1.02 -14.26 11.46
C VAL A 199 -0.49 -14.52 11.24
N PRO A 200 -1.14 -14.04 10.16
CA PRO A 200 -2.55 -14.33 9.91
C PRO A 200 -2.79 -15.80 9.56
N ALA A 201 -1.85 -16.48 8.89
CA ALA A 201 -1.95 -17.91 8.62
C ALA A 201 -1.92 -18.74 9.93
N LEU A 202 -1.08 -18.34 10.89
CA LEU A 202 -0.99 -18.97 12.21
C LEU A 202 -2.27 -18.79 13.01
N ALA A 203 -2.80 -17.56 13.04
CA ALA A 203 -4.09 -17.29 13.67
C ALA A 203 -5.18 -18.19 13.05
N PHE A 204 -5.28 -18.25 11.73
CA PHE A 204 -6.29 -19.07 11.04
C PHE A 204 -6.09 -20.58 11.28
N ASN A 205 -4.84 -21.07 11.30
CA ASN A 205 -4.51 -22.47 11.61
C ASN A 205 -4.98 -22.86 13.02
N GLN A 206 -4.78 -21.99 14.00
CA GLN A 206 -5.19 -22.25 15.39
C GLN A 206 -6.70 -22.39 15.54
N VAL A 207 -7.49 -21.72 14.70
CA VAL A 207 -8.95 -21.82 14.78
C VAL A 207 -9.52 -22.98 13.97
N THR A 208 -9.06 -23.19 12.73
CA THR A 208 -9.61 -24.23 11.84
C THR A 208 -8.96 -25.61 12.01
N GLY A 209 -7.75 -25.68 12.57
CA GLY A 209 -6.92 -26.89 12.58
C GLY A 209 -6.39 -27.31 11.20
N PHE A 210 -6.61 -26.51 10.15
CA PHE A 210 -6.13 -26.79 8.79
C PHE A 210 -4.64 -26.54 8.65
N ASN A 211 -3.95 -27.25 7.75
CA ASN A 211 -2.51 -27.13 7.60
C ASN A 211 -2.07 -25.70 7.24
N LEU A 212 -1.15 -25.15 8.05
CA LEU A 212 -0.59 -23.80 7.96
C LEU A 212 -0.04 -23.45 6.56
N TYR A 213 0.62 -24.41 5.91
CA TYR A 213 1.22 -24.20 4.59
C TYR A 213 0.15 -23.98 3.50
N VAL A 214 -0.99 -24.66 3.61
CA VAL A 214 -2.11 -24.51 2.66
C VAL A 214 -2.77 -23.14 2.80
N ILE A 215 -3.00 -22.71 4.04
CA ILE A 215 -3.60 -21.39 4.32
C ILE A 215 -2.69 -20.27 3.82
N GLY A 216 -1.38 -20.35 4.13
CA GLY A 216 -0.40 -19.38 3.64
C GLY A 216 -0.34 -19.32 2.12
N ALA A 217 -0.36 -20.46 1.44
CA ALA A 217 -0.38 -20.51 -0.02
C ALA A 217 -1.63 -19.83 -0.62
N ILE A 218 -2.81 -20.06 -0.04
CA ILE A 218 -4.06 -19.43 -0.49
C ILE A 218 -4.00 -17.91 -0.32
N VAL A 219 -3.55 -17.43 0.85
CA VAL A 219 -3.39 -15.99 1.12
C VAL A 219 -2.43 -15.36 0.12
N CYS A 220 -1.26 -15.97 -0.13
CA CYS A 220 -0.30 -15.52 -1.13
C CYS A 220 -0.92 -15.41 -2.53
N VAL A 221 -1.63 -16.44 -2.99
CA VAL A 221 -2.25 -16.46 -4.32
C VAL A 221 -3.29 -15.36 -4.46
N VAL A 222 -4.17 -15.18 -3.46
CA VAL A 222 -5.16 -14.11 -3.44
C VAL A 222 -4.46 -12.75 -3.44
N CYS A 223 -3.41 -12.58 -2.64
CA CYS A 223 -2.65 -11.33 -2.54
C CYS A 223 -1.99 -10.92 -3.86
N ILE A 224 -1.30 -11.86 -4.49
CA ILE A 224 -0.67 -11.66 -5.80
C ILE A 224 -1.74 -11.34 -6.84
N PHE A 225 -2.85 -12.08 -6.85
CA PHE A 225 -3.90 -11.91 -7.85
C PHE A 225 -4.58 -10.54 -7.77
N TYR A 226 -4.98 -10.08 -6.57
CA TYR A 226 -5.63 -8.77 -6.44
C TYR A 226 -4.65 -7.62 -6.75
N THR A 227 -3.37 -7.77 -6.40
CA THR A 227 -2.34 -6.76 -6.65
C THR A 227 -2.06 -6.63 -8.15
N LEU A 228 -1.92 -7.77 -8.85
CA LEU A 228 -1.68 -7.79 -10.30
C LEU A 228 -2.87 -7.26 -11.11
N LEU A 229 -4.10 -7.62 -10.73
CA LEU A 229 -5.29 -7.19 -11.47
C LEU A 229 -5.67 -5.73 -11.20
N GLY A 230 -5.50 -5.27 -9.96
CA GLY A 230 -6.02 -3.99 -9.50
C GLY A 230 -5.05 -2.81 -9.63
N GLY A 231 -3.75 -3.06 -9.65
CA GLY A 231 -2.71 -2.04 -9.65
C GLY A 231 -2.76 -1.11 -8.42
N ILE A 232 -2.05 0.03 -8.47
CA ILE A 232 -1.92 0.90 -7.29
C ILE A 232 -3.26 1.48 -6.80
N LYS A 233 -4.24 1.65 -7.71
CA LYS A 233 -5.57 2.18 -7.36
C LYS A 233 -6.34 1.21 -6.46
N ALA A 234 -6.31 -0.08 -6.77
CA ALA A 234 -7.02 -1.08 -6.00
C ALA A 234 -6.34 -1.25 -4.63
N VAL A 235 -5.01 -1.34 -4.61
CA VAL A 235 -4.22 -1.45 -3.38
C VAL A 235 -4.52 -0.29 -2.44
N VAL A 236 -4.50 0.95 -2.93
CA VAL A 236 -4.81 2.13 -2.11
C VAL A 236 -6.22 2.07 -1.51
N PHE A 237 -7.19 1.54 -2.25
CA PHE A 237 -8.56 1.43 -1.76
C PHE A 237 -8.72 0.31 -0.73
N THR A 238 -8.09 -0.85 -0.96
CA THR A 238 -8.08 -1.96 0.01
C THR A 238 -7.35 -1.57 1.29
N ASP A 239 -6.23 -0.85 1.18
CA ASP A 239 -5.47 -0.34 2.31
C ASP A 239 -6.29 0.64 3.16
N ALA A 240 -7.00 1.56 2.52
CA ALA A 240 -7.85 2.52 3.22
C ALA A 240 -8.95 1.83 4.03
N TRP A 241 -9.59 0.80 3.47
CA TRP A 241 -10.56 -0.01 4.21
C TRP A 241 -9.90 -0.78 5.36
N GLN A 242 -8.74 -1.39 5.10
CA GLN A 242 -7.99 -2.15 6.09
C GLN A 242 -7.61 -1.30 7.30
N VAL A 243 -7.14 -0.06 7.12
CA VAL A 243 -6.81 0.84 8.23
C VAL A 243 -8.03 1.19 9.08
N VAL A 244 -9.19 1.40 8.45
CA VAL A 244 -10.43 1.70 9.19
C VAL A 244 -10.81 0.51 10.06
N VAL A 245 -10.75 -0.71 9.53
CA VAL A 245 -11.01 -1.94 10.30
C VAL A 245 -10.00 -2.08 11.43
N MET A 246 -8.70 -1.89 11.16
CA MET A 246 -7.65 -1.95 12.18
C MET A 246 -7.87 -0.93 13.31
N PHE A 247 -8.26 0.30 12.97
CA PHE A 247 -8.55 1.33 13.96
C PHE A 247 -9.74 0.97 14.85
N ILE A 248 -10.84 0.50 14.26
CA ILE A 248 -12.02 0.05 15.02
C ILE A 248 -11.64 -1.09 15.96
N SER A 249 -10.86 -2.07 15.48
CA SER A 249 -10.40 -3.18 16.31
C SER A 249 -9.60 -2.71 17.52
N VAL A 250 -8.70 -1.74 17.36
CA VAL A 250 -7.90 -1.20 18.48
C VAL A 250 -8.75 -0.40 19.46
N VAL A 251 -9.83 0.26 19.02
CA VAL A 251 -10.71 1.04 19.91
C VAL A 251 -11.68 0.14 20.69
N VAL A 252 -12.07 -0.99 20.11
CA VAL A 252 -13.00 -1.94 20.75
C VAL A 252 -12.31 -2.79 21.81
N VAL A 253 -11.03 -3.12 21.59
CA VAL A 253 -10.18 -3.90 22.53
C VAL A 253 -9.68 -3.01 23.66
#